data_AF-A0A5E4VXA7-F1
#
_entry.id   AF-A0A5E4VXA7-F1
#
_cell.length_a   1.000
_cell.length_b   1.000
_cell.length_c   1.000
_cell.angle_alpha   90.00
_cell.angle_beta   90.00
_cell.angle_gamma   90.00
#
_symmetry.space_group_name_H-M   'P 1'
#
loop_
_entity.id
_entity.type
_entity.pdbx_description
1 polymer ?
#
loop_
_entity_poly.entity_id
_entity_poly.type
_entity_poly.pdbx_seq_one_letter_code
_entity_poly.pdbx_strand_id
1 'polypeptide(L)'
;MLGKIHRFKPHLSVAAAFFGVLSAAPAIAQYTGPAASAATTASVVVPSVTSNVSTVEHALVAPDDAVAVIEGYIVNRLKHEHYTFRDDTGKTIEIELDDKYLPPGRQITDKTRVRITGEVDRHRFRPSDIDVKRIEILQ
;
A
#
# COMPACT_ATOMS: atom_id res chain seq x y z
N MET A 1 49.83 -41.21 -37.77
CA MET A 1 48.40 -40.83 -37.90
C MET A 1 48.28 -39.43 -37.31
N LEU A 2 48.40 -38.32 -38.05
CA LEU A 2 47.70 -37.80 -39.23
C LEU A 2 46.29 -37.25 -38.91
N GLY A 3 46.15 -35.92 -39.03
CA GLY A 3 44.91 -35.14 -38.91
C GLY A 3 45.22 -33.69 -38.48
N LYS A 4 45.78 -32.77 -39.28
CA LYS A 4 45.25 -32.10 -40.50
C LYS A 4 43.88 -31.43 -40.25
N ILE A 5 43.55 -30.17 -40.55
CA ILE A 5 44.19 -28.87 -40.94
C ILE A 5 43.00 -27.89 -41.25
N HIS A 6 43.28 -26.58 -41.42
CA HIS A 6 42.53 -25.52 -42.17
C HIS A 6 41.50 -24.66 -41.41
N ARG A 7 41.38 -23.31 -41.55
CA ARG A 7 42.07 -22.18 -42.24
C ARG A 7 41.34 -20.85 -41.86
N PHE A 8 41.91 -19.72 -42.32
CA PHE A 8 41.29 -18.42 -42.69
C PHE A 8 41.13 -17.38 -41.57
N LYS A 9 41.47 -16.09 -41.70
CA LYS A 9 42.14 -15.24 -42.71
C LYS A 9 42.51 -13.90 -41.98
N PRO A 10 43.52 -13.14 -42.43
CA PRO A 10 44.05 -11.97 -41.72
C PRO A 10 43.42 -10.65 -42.22
N HIS A 11 43.37 -9.62 -41.37
CA HIS A 11 43.30 -8.24 -41.83
C HIS A 11 44.23 -7.33 -41.01
N LEU A 12 45.24 -6.81 -41.73
CA LEU A 12 46.05 -5.64 -41.43
C LEU A 12 45.20 -4.37 -41.35
N SER A 13 45.53 -3.46 -40.43
CA SER A 13 45.84 -2.02 -40.65
C SER A 13 46.08 -1.37 -39.29
N VAL A 14 47.28 -0.91 -38.93
CA VAL A 14 48.02 0.31 -39.38
C VAL A 14 47.49 1.60 -38.74
N ALA A 15 48.45 2.44 -38.35
CA ALA A 15 48.39 3.85 -37.87
C ALA A 15 48.21 4.00 -36.35
N ALA A 16 49.24 4.25 -35.53
CA ALA A 16 50.29 5.28 -35.54
C ALA A 16 49.80 6.70 -35.20
N ALA A 17 50.42 7.24 -34.15
CA ALA A 17 50.49 8.65 -33.73
C ALA A 17 49.19 9.23 -33.12
N PHE A 18 49.19 9.95 -31.99
CA PHE A 18 49.95 11.16 -31.70
C PHE A 18 49.89 11.51 -30.18
N PHE A 19 50.84 12.36 -29.76
CA PHE A 19 50.96 13.06 -28.48
C PHE A 19 49.63 13.51 -27.84
N GLY A 20 49.54 13.41 -26.50
CA GLY A 20 48.46 14.06 -25.74
C GLY A 20 48.76 14.11 -24.24
N VAL A 21 48.99 15.31 -23.73
CA VAL A 21 49.24 15.64 -22.32
C VAL A 21 48.03 15.22 -21.46
N LEU A 22 48.23 14.37 -20.45
CA LEU A 22 47.15 13.91 -19.56
C LEU A 22 46.92 14.91 -18.43
N SER A 23 46.07 15.91 -18.66
CA SER A 23 45.49 16.72 -17.59
C SER A 23 44.35 15.94 -16.93
N ALA A 24 44.56 15.52 -15.68
CA ALA A 24 43.51 14.91 -14.87
C ALA A 24 42.56 16.00 -14.33
N ALA A 25 41.32 16.00 -14.80
CA ALA A 25 40.24 16.80 -14.21
C ALA A 25 39.58 16.01 -13.05
N PRO A 26 39.14 16.66 -11.95
CA PRO A 26 38.35 15.99 -10.92
C PRO A 26 36.96 15.65 -11.49
N ALA A 27 36.64 14.35 -11.52
CA ALA A 27 35.29 13.89 -11.81
C ALA A 27 34.40 14.17 -10.58
N ILE A 28 33.68 15.29 -10.59
CA ILE A 28 32.52 15.49 -9.71
C ILE A 28 31.36 14.70 -10.31
N ALA A 29 31.02 13.57 -9.69
CA ALA A 29 29.83 12.82 -10.02
C ALA A 29 28.59 13.67 -9.65
N GLN A 30 28.00 14.34 -10.65
CA GLN A 30 26.69 14.97 -10.47
C GLN A 30 25.63 13.86 -10.55
N TYR A 31 25.16 13.43 -9.38
CA TYR A 31 23.96 12.60 -9.28
C TYR A 31 22.75 13.41 -9.76
N THR A 32 22.28 13.12 -10.97
CA THR A 32 21.03 13.68 -11.51
C THR A 32 19.87 12.77 -11.11
N GLY A 33 19.53 12.78 -9.82
CA GLY A 33 18.26 12.23 -9.34
C GLY A 33 17.12 13.24 -9.47
N PRO A 34 15.85 12.83 -9.39
CA PRO A 34 14.72 13.75 -9.44
C PRO A 34 14.86 14.82 -8.37
N ALA A 35 15.02 16.08 -8.79
CA ALA A 35 15.05 17.22 -7.89
C ALA A 35 13.66 17.37 -7.25
N ALA A 36 13.59 17.27 -5.92
CA ALA A 36 12.37 17.56 -5.18
C ALA A 36 12.11 19.08 -5.25
N SER A 37 11.26 19.50 -6.18
CA SER A 37 10.70 20.85 -6.19
C SER A 37 9.85 21.05 -4.94
N ALA A 38 10.19 22.10 -4.18
CA ALA A 38 9.46 22.50 -2.98
C ALA A 38 8.02 22.92 -3.30
N ALA A 39 7.10 22.38 -2.48
CA ALA A 39 5.77 22.89 -2.14
C ALA A 39 4.76 23.14 -3.27
N THR A 40 3.99 22.09 -3.57
CA THR A 40 2.54 22.18 -3.79
C THR A 40 1.92 21.11 -2.92
N THR A 41 0.79 21.40 -2.28
CA THR A 41 -0.04 20.46 -1.50
C THR A 41 -0.52 19.32 -2.41
N ALA A 42 0.38 18.42 -2.75
CA ALA A 42 0.10 17.21 -3.48
C ALA A 42 -0.31 16.18 -2.44
N SER A 43 -1.60 15.84 -2.41
CA SER A 43 -2.05 14.58 -1.82
C SER A 43 -1.09 13.50 -2.29
N VAL A 44 -0.31 12.97 -1.36
CA VAL A 44 0.51 11.79 -1.60
C VAL A 44 -0.50 10.68 -1.88
N VAL A 45 -0.73 10.38 -3.15
CA VAL A 45 -1.38 9.14 -3.56
C VAL A 45 -0.33 8.05 -3.31
N VAL A 46 -0.23 7.64 -2.05
CA VAL A 46 0.37 6.35 -1.72
C VAL A 46 -0.46 5.33 -2.50
N PRO A 47 0.15 4.43 -3.30
CA PRO A 47 -0.58 3.30 -3.85
C PRO A 47 -1.18 2.57 -2.66
N SER A 48 -2.49 2.76 -2.45
CA SER A 48 -3.23 2.01 -1.44
C SER A 48 -3.00 0.57 -1.81
N VAL A 49 -2.32 -0.19 -0.94
CA VAL A 49 -2.30 -1.64 -1.05
C VAL A 49 -3.77 -2.03 -1.03
N THR A 50 -4.32 -2.35 -2.20
CA THR A 50 -5.74 -2.69 -2.36
C THR A 50 -5.98 -3.97 -1.59
N SER A 51 -6.34 -3.79 -0.32
CA SER A 51 -6.86 -4.81 0.55
C SER A 51 -8.22 -5.20 0.01
N ASN A 52 -8.34 -6.46 -0.44
CA ASN A 52 -9.46 -6.98 -1.24
C ASN A 52 -10.77 -7.21 -0.45
N VAL A 53 -10.85 -6.74 0.79
CA VAL A 53 -12.05 -6.83 1.63
C VAL A 53 -12.74 -5.47 1.65
N SER A 54 -13.79 -5.35 0.83
CA SER A 54 -14.58 -4.12 0.67
C SER A 54 -16.03 -4.24 1.13
N THR A 55 -16.45 -5.42 1.58
CA THR A 55 -17.80 -5.71 2.07
C THR A 55 -17.72 -6.57 3.33
N VAL A 56 -18.78 -6.54 4.14
CA VAL A 56 -18.88 -7.39 5.34
C VAL A 56 -18.89 -8.86 4.94
N GLU A 57 -19.56 -9.22 3.85
CA GLU A 57 -19.59 -10.60 3.35
C GLU A 57 -18.18 -11.13 3.06
N HIS A 58 -17.32 -10.33 2.41
CA HIS A 58 -15.93 -10.71 2.17
C HIS A 58 -15.13 -10.79 3.48
N ALA A 59 -15.39 -9.91 4.44
CA ALA A 59 -14.70 -9.92 5.72
C ALA A 59 -14.98 -11.23 6.50
N LEU A 60 -16.21 -11.74 6.46
CA LEU A 60 -16.60 -12.96 7.17
C LEU A 60 -15.87 -14.24 6.70
N VAL A 61 -15.36 -14.23 5.46
CA VAL A 61 -14.62 -15.36 4.86
C VAL A 61 -13.15 -15.06 4.64
N ALA A 62 -12.69 -13.85 4.98
CA ALA A 62 -11.31 -13.44 4.84
C ALA A 62 -10.40 -14.22 5.81
N PRO A 63 -9.11 -14.41 5.45
CA PRO A 63 -8.14 -14.91 6.41
C PRO A 63 -7.96 -13.93 7.57
N ASP A 64 -7.42 -14.45 8.67
CA ASP A 64 -6.97 -13.66 9.81
C ASP A 64 -5.95 -12.60 9.38
N ASP A 65 -5.92 -11.45 10.06
CA ASP A 65 -5.09 -10.27 9.74
C ASP A 65 -5.34 -9.65 8.36
N ALA A 66 -6.40 -10.07 7.64
CA ALA A 66 -6.73 -9.46 6.36
C ALA A 66 -7.14 -8.00 6.55
N VAL A 67 -6.49 -7.09 5.83
CA VAL A 67 -6.89 -5.69 5.85
C VAL A 67 -8.28 -5.54 5.19
N ALA A 68 -9.16 -4.79 5.84
CA ALA A 68 -10.50 -4.47 5.37
C ALA A 68 -10.69 -2.96 5.27
N VAL A 69 -11.29 -2.51 4.17
CA VAL A 69 -11.70 -1.12 3.95
C VAL A 69 -13.16 -1.12 3.52
N ILE A 70 -14.06 -0.86 4.46
CA ILE A 70 -15.51 -1.05 4.25
C ILE A 70 -16.25 0.24 4.54
N GLU A 71 -17.19 0.60 3.67
CA GLU A 71 -18.10 1.74 3.86
C GLU A 71 -19.45 1.27 4.40
N GLY A 72 -20.04 2.08 5.28
CA GLY A 72 -21.28 1.71 5.95
C GLY A 72 -21.62 2.61 7.14
N TYR A 73 -22.25 2.04 8.15
CA TYR A 73 -22.84 2.76 9.28
C TYR A 73 -22.58 2.00 10.60
N ILE A 74 -22.28 2.75 11.66
CA ILE A 74 -22.27 2.21 13.02
C ILE A 74 -23.70 2.30 13.57
N VAL A 75 -24.38 1.16 13.70
CA VAL A 75 -25.83 1.13 13.96
C VAL A 75 -26.20 0.83 15.41
N ASN A 76 -25.29 0.24 16.20
CA ASN A 76 -25.52 -0.04 17.60
C ASN A 76 -24.21 -0.12 18.39
N ARG A 77 -24.23 0.23 19.68
CA ARG A 77 -23.14 -0.04 20.61
C ARG A 77 -23.48 -1.29 21.43
N LEU A 78 -22.62 -2.29 21.38
CA LEU A 78 -22.82 -3.57 22.09
C LEU A 78 -22.28 -3.48 23.51
N LYS A 79 -21.06 -2.97 23.67
CA LYS A 79 -20.38 -2.71 24.95
C LYS A 79 -19.34 -1.58 24.76
N HIS A 80 -18.47 -1.34 25.74
CA HIS A 80 -17.36 -0.39 25.55
C HIS A 80 -16.49 -0.86 24.38
N GLU A 81 -16.18 0.04 23.44
CA GLU A 81 -15.35 -0.18 22.23
C GLU A 81 -15.89 -1.18 21.20
N HIS A 82 -17.01 -1.87 21.46
CA HIS A 82 -17.59 -2.82 20.51
C HIS A 82 -18.93 -2.33 19.95
N TYR A 83 -19.05 -2.38 18.63
CA TYR A 83 -20.19 -1.85 17.91
C TYR A 83 -20.66 -2.80 16.81
N THR A 84 -21.93 -2.66 16.41
CA THR A 84 -22.44 -3.29 15.20
C THR A 84 -22.21 -2.34 14.03
N PHE A 85 -21.48 -2.80 13.03
CA PHE A 85 -21.29 -2.13 11.76
C PHE A 85 -22.18 -2.76 10.69
N ARG A 86 -22.82 -1.95 9.86
CA ARG A 86 -23.62 -2.39 8.71
C ARG A 86 -23.07 -1.78 7.44
N ASP A 87 -22.71 -2.60 6.45
CA ASP A 87 -22.29 -2.11 5.15
C ASP A 87 -23.48 -1.68 4.27
N ASP A 88 -23.18 -1.14 3.09
CA ASP A 88 -24.20 -0.70 2.12
C ASP A 88 -25.03 -1.87 1.55
N THR A 89 -24.56 -3.11 1.66
CA THR A 89 -25.34 -4.31 1.26
C THR A 89 -26.38 -4.70 2.32
N GLY A 90 -26.31 -4.10 3.51
CA GLY A 90 -27.18 -4.39 4.64
C GLY A 90 -26.68 -5.52 5.54
N LYS A 91 -25.48 -6.07 5.27
CA LYS A 91 -24.86 -7.10 6.11
C LYS A 91 -24.22 -6.45 7.33
N THR A 92 -24.17 -7.18 8.44
CA THR A 92 -23.67 -6.68 9.73
C THR A 92 -22.52 -7.51 10.27
N ILE A 93 -21.57 -6.86 10.92
CA ILE A 93 -20.45 -7.47 11.65
C ILE A 93 -20.19 -6.69 12.94
N GLU A 94 -19.60 -7.35 13.94
CA GLU A 94 -19.05 -6.67 15.10
C GLU A 94 -17.73 -5.99 14.72
N ILE A 95 -17.54 -4.76 15.21
CA ILE A 95 -16.28 -4.03 15.08
C ILE A 95 -15.77 -3.66 16.47
N GLU A 96 -14.46 -3.75 16.65
CA GLU A 96 -13.75 -3.17 17.79
C GLU A 96 -13.18 -1.81 17.36
N LEU A 97 -13.58 -0.75 18.05
CA LEU A 97 -13.18 0.62 17.77
C LEU A 97 -12.79 1.30 19.08
N ASP A 98 -11.49 1.31 19.35
CA ASP A 98 -10.88 1.97 20.52
C ASP A 98 -11.14 3.49 20.48
N ASP A 99 -11.39 4.06 21.66
CA ASP A 99 -11.69 5.49 21.83
C ASP A 99 -10.63 6.40 21.17
N LYS A 100 -9.37 5.96 21.06
CA LYS A 100 -8.28 6.71 20.41
C LYS A 100 -8.48 6.92 18.90
N TYR A 101 -9.29 6.09 18.25
CA TYR A 101 -9.59 6.19 16.83
C TYR A 101 -10.85 7.01 16.55
N LEU A 102 -11.65 7.33 17.58
CA LEU A 102 -12.84 8.15 17.41
C LEU A 102 -12.46 9.58 16.99
N PRO A 103 -13.17 10.16 16.00
CA PRO A 103 -12.90 11.53 15.57
C PRO A 103 -13.27 12.52 16.69
N PRO A 104 -12.33 13.35 17.16
CA PRO A 104 -12.58 14.23 18.30
C PRO A 104 -13.67 15.26 17.98
N GLY A 105 -14.60 15.42 18.92
CA GLY A 105 -15.67 16.42 18.81
C GLY A 105 -16.72 16.14 17.73
N ARG A 106 -16.70 14.97 17.07
CA ARG A 106 -17.69 14.57 16.07
C ARG A 106 -18.56 13.43 16.59
N GLN A 107 -19.87 13.61 16.54
CA GLN A 107 -20.81 12.54 16.84
C GLN A 107 -21.00 11.65 15.61
N ILE A 108 -20.82 10.35 15.80
CA ILE A 108 -21.19 9.33 14.83
C ILE A 108 -22.55 8.76 15.26
N THR A 109 -23.54 8.90 14.39
CA THR A 109 -24.88 8.35 14.58
C THR A 109 -25.11 7.18 13.62
N ASP A 110 -26.22 6.46 13.80
CA ASP A 110 -26.71 5.41 12.91
C ASP A 110 -26.99 5.88 11.47
N LYS A 111 -27.04 7.20 11.24
CA LYS A 111 -27.20 7.85 9.93
C LYS A 111 -25.90 8.37 9.34
N THR A 112 -24.82 8.34 10.11
CA THR A 112 -23.51 8.85 9.67
C THR A 112 -22.83 7.78 8.84
N ARG A 113 -22.65 8.05 7.55
CA ARG A 113 -21.91 7.15 6.67
C ARG A 113 -20.42 7.29 6.97
N VAL A 114 -19.75 6.16 7.16
CA VAL A 114 -18.34 6.10 7.51
C VAL A 114 -17.62 5.09 6.66
N ARG A 115 -16.31 5.29 6.47
CA ARG A 115 -15.37 4.28 5.98
C ARG A 115 -14.51 3.83 7.14
N ILE A 116 -14.53 2.53 7.43
CA ILE A 116 -13.62 1.91 8.40
C ILE A 116 -12.44 1.29 7.65
N THR A 117 -11.27 1.33 8.27
CA THR A 117 -10.10 0.56 7.87
C THR A 117 -9.57 -0.18 9.08
N GLY A 118 -9.41 -1.49 8.94
CA GLY A 118 -9.04 -2.36 10.05
C GLY A 118 -8.52 -3.71 9.57
N GLU A 119 -8.28 -4.58 10.54
CA GLU A 119 -7.84 -5.96 10.33
C GLU A 119 -8.98 -6.90 10.71
N VAL A 120 -9.23 -7.92 9.89
CA VAL A 120 -10.18 -8.99 10.22
C VAL A 120 -9.54 -9.90 11.25
N ASP A 121 -10.19 -10.08 12.40
CA ASP A 121 -9.79 -11.06 13.40
C ASP A 121 -10.71 -12.29 13.31
N ARG A 122 -10.09 -13.45 13.07
CA ARG A 122 -10.79 -14.71 12.88
C ARG A 122 -10.67 -15.60 14.11
N HIS A 123 -11.72 -15.60 14.90
CA HIS A 123 -11.86 -16.47 16.06
C HIS A 123 -12.18 -17.92 15.69
N ARG A 124 -11.65 -18.88 16.46
CA ARG A 124 -11.95 -20.32 16.29
C ARG A 124 -13.35 -20.73 16.76
N PHE A 125 -13.89 -20.01 17.74
CA PHE A 125 -15.11 -20.40 18.46
C PHE A 125 -16.16 -19.27 18.51
N ARG A 126 -15.88 -18.12 17.91
CA ARG A 126 -16.77 -16.96 17.86
C ARG A 126 -16.85 -16.43 16.43
N PRO A 127 -17.86 -15.61 16.09
CA PRO A 127 -17.89 -14.90 14.81
C PRO A 127 -16.64 -14.04 14.62
N SER A 128 -16.21 -13.85 13.38
CA SER A 128 -15.19 -12.87 13.03
C SER A 128 -15.66 -11.44 13.30
N ASP A 129 -14.73 -10.59 13.67
CA ASP A 129 -14.89 -9.15 13.87
C ASP A 129 -13.79 -8.38 13.11
N ILE A 130 -13.85 -7.06 13.17
CA ILE A 130 -12.86 -6.17 12.57
C ILE A 130 -12.31 -5.25 13.65
N ASP A 131 -11.00 -5.31 13.87
CA ASP A 131 -10.26 -4.37 14.71
C ASP A 131 -9.96 -3.10 13.89
N VAL A 132 -10.70 -2.03 14.19
CA VAL A 132 -10.67 -0.78 13.41
C VAL A 132 -9.48 0.06 13.82
N LYS A 133 -8.59 0.33 12.86
CA LYS A 133 -7.40 1.18 13.01
C LYS A 133 -7.61 2.61 12.54
N ARG A 134 -8.66 2.85 11.75
CA ARG A 134 -9.02 4.17 11.23
C ARG A 134 -10.50 4.22 10.89
N ILE A 135 -11.12 5.37 11.18
CA ILE A 135 -12.47 5.70 10.75
C ILE A 135 -12.48 7.07 10.07
N GLU A 136 -13.22 7.16 8.98
CA GLU A 136 -13.42 8.40 8.24
C GLU A 136 -14.92 8.63 8.09
N ILE A 137 -15.40 9.82 8.46
CA ILE A 137 -16.79 10.21 8.21
C ILE A 137 -16.88 10.69 6.76
N LEU A 138 -17.76 10.06 5.99
CA LEU A 138 -18.06 10.42 4.62
C LEU A 138 -19.14 11.51 4.61
N GLN A 139 -18.98 12.51 3.72
CA GLN A 139 -19.92 13.62 3.55
C GLN A 139 -20.96 13.33 2.49
#